data_AF-A0A0H4WKW1-F1
#
_entry.id   AF-A0A0H4WKW1-F1
#
_cell.length_a   1.000
_cell.length_b   1.000
_cell.length_c   1.000
_cell.angle_alpha   90.00
_cell.angle_beta   90.00
_cell.angle_gamma   90.00
#
_symmetry.space_group_name_H-M   'P 1'
#
loop_
_entity.id
_entity.type
_entity.pdbx_description
1 polymer ?
#
loop_
_entity_poly.entity_id
_entity_poly.type
_entity_poly.pdbx_seq_one_letter_code
_entity_poly.pdbx_strand_id
1 'polypeptide(L)'
;MASQAIPKKVLWVLLFWLAVPLVVVAYLFVGPRLWPPAEPGNIPSPTLARLLNESIEKAISQMNPNWSPGLIPEAAANTRTFLGEVSEVVARCSMGPREPGQKWNKLEYHLTRVDGVRYKPIYTGIRCGRSSLIYRAVFKDGQVAEAYTDGSERQRPVEDVRGIVREFGKSVTWSDRDYHPQRYYPPPPTSPSRADIEKQWE
;
A
#
# COMPACT_ATOMS: atom_id res chain seq x y z
N MET A 1 51.39 -2.55 -46.17
CA MET A 1 50.50 -2.30 -45.02
C MET A 1 49.82 -3.62 -44.67
N ALA A 2 50.29 -4.30 -43.62
CA ALA A 2 49.75 -5.60 -43.22
C ALA A 2 48.57 -5.39 -42.26
N SER A 3 47.37 -5.80 -42.69
CA SER A 3 46.17 -5.82 -41.86
C SER A 3 46.27 -7.01 -40.89
N GLN A 4 46.47 -6.74 -39.60
CA GLN A 4 46.43 -7.76 -38.57
C GLN A 4 44.98 -8.20 -38.35
N ALA A 5 44.63 -9.37 -38.88
CA ALA A 5 43.36 -10.01 -38.64
C ALA A 5 43.30 -10.49 -37.17
N ILE A 6 42.38 -9.92 -36.38
CA ILE A 6 42.12 -10.37 -35.02
C ILE A 6 41.62 -11.82 -35.07
N PRO A 7 42.27 -12.77 -34.38
CA PRO A 7 41.86 -14.16 -34.44
C PRO A 7 40.45 -14.33 -33.86
N LYS A 8 39.58 -15.02 -34.60
CA LYS A 8 38.14 -15.21 -34.27
C LYS A 8 37.90 -15.63 -32.80
N LYS A 9 38.81 -16.42 -32.21
CA LYS A 9 38.73 -16.82 -30.80
C LYS A 9 38.84 -15.65 -29.81
N VAL A 10 39.66 -14.64 -30.10
CA VAL A 10 39.84 -13.45 -29.25
C VAL A 10 38.61 -12.53 -29.33
N LEU A 11 37.98 -12.44 -30.51
CA LEU A 11 36.73 -11.69 -30.70
C LEU A 11 35.56 -12.30 -29.91
N TRP A 12 35.46 -13.63 -29.87
CA TRP A 12 34.43 -14.34 -29.08
C TRP A 12 34.61 -14.17 -27.57
N VAL A 13 35.86 -14.20 -27.07
CA VAL A 13 36.15 -13.98 -25.65
C VAL A 13 35.81 -12.53 -25.25
N LEU A 14 36.19 -11.53 -26.05
CA LEU A 14 35.85 -10.13 -25.79
C LEU A 14 34.33 -9.86 -25.82
N LEU A 15 33.60 -10.47 -26.76
CA LEU A 15 32.14 -10.38 -26.80
C LEU A 15 31.48 -11.02 -25.57
N PHE A 16 32.00 -12.15 -25.09
CA PHE A 16 31.50 -12.79 -23.86
C PHE A 16 31.72 -11.92 -22.63
N TRP A 17 32.90 -11.32 -22.48
CA TRP A 17 33.22 -10.43 -21.36
C TRP A 17 32.43 -9.11 -21.37
N LEU A 18 31.97 -8.64 -22.53
CA LEU A 18 31.08 -7.48 -22.65
C LEU A 18 29.59 -7.83 -22.48
N ALA A 19 29.16 -9.03 -22.88
CA ALA A 19 27.76 -9.44 -22.80
C ALA A 19 27.31 -9.79 -21.37
N VAL A 20 28.17 -10.40 -20.57
CA VAL A 20 27.88 -10.76 -19.16
C VAL A 20 27.52 -9.52 -18.31
N PRO A 21 28.30 -8.43 -18.28
CA PRO A 21 27.92 -7.24 -17.50
C PRO A 21 26.65 -6.57 -18.03
N LEU A 22 26.39 -6.61 -19.35
CA LEU A 22 25.13 -6.10 -19.93
C LEU A 22 23.91 -6.90 -19.47
N VAL A 23 24.01 -8.23 -19.37
CA VAL A 23 22.93 -9.08 -18.85
C VAL A 23 22.73 -8.85 -17.35
N VAL A 24 23.80 -8.67 -16.57
CA VAL A 24 23.70 -8.37 -15.13
C VAL A 24 23.10 -6.99 -14.89
N VAL A 25 23.52 -5.97 -15.63
CA VAL A 25 22.94 -4.62 -15.59
C VAL A 25 21.47 -4.68 -16.02
N ALA A 26 21.14 -5.34 -17.13
CA ALA A 26 19.76 -5.52 -17.54
C ALA A 26 18.94 -6.26 -16.46
N TYR A 27 19.48 -7.32 -15.84
CA TYR A 27 18.80 -8.04 -14.77
C TYR A 27 18.54 -7.16 -13.54
N LEU A 28 19.51 -6.34 -13.12
CA LEU A 28 19.38 -5.43 -11.98
C LEU A 28 18.42 -4.26 -12.26
N PHE A 29 18.35 -3.76 -13.50
CA PHE A 29 17.49 -2.62 -13.86
C PHE A 29 16.11 -3.01 -14.42
N VAL A 30 15.94 -4.24 -14.92
CA VAL A 30 14.69 -4.77 -15.48
C VAL A 30 13.98 -5.71 -14.50
N GLY A 31 14.73 -6.45 -13.67
CA GLY A 31 14.17 -7.37 -12.66
C GLY A 31 13.14 -6.71 -11.74
N PRO A 32 13.48 -5.60 -11.05
CA PRO A 32 12.54 -4.86 -10.20
C PRO A 32 11.34 -4.29 -10.97
N ARG A 33 11.52 -4.05 -12.29
CA ARG A 33 10.42 -3.62 -13.15
C ARG A 33 9.49 -4.76 -13.54
N LEU A 34 9.92 -6.02 -13.60
CA LEU A 34 9.05 -7.12 -14.01
C LEU A 34 8.36 -7.77 -12.80
N TRP A 35 8.98 -7.68 -11.63
CA TRP A 35 8.52 -8.30 -10.39
C TRP A 35 8.72 -7.30 -9.25
N PRO A 36 7.67 -6.60 -8.79
CA PRO A 36 7.81 -5.73 -7.62
C PRO A 36 8.31 -6.57 -6.44
N PRO A 37 9.19 -6.01 -5.59
CA PRO A 37 9.73 -6.77 -4.46
C PRO A 37 8.58 -7.17 -3.52
N ALA A 38 8.66 -8.38 -2.94
CA ALA A 38 7.65 -8.84 -1.99
C ALA A 38 7.64 -8.01 -0.69
N GLU A 39 8.76 -7.38 -0.39
CA GLU A 39 8.97 -6.55 0.79
C GLU A 39 9.38 -5.13 0.38
N PRO A 40 9.03 -4.13 1.20
CA PRO A 40 9.43 -2.75 0.95
C PRO A 40 10.95 -2.60 1.04
N GLY A 41 11.50 -1.78 0.14
CA GLY A 41 12.90 -1.37 0.25
C GLY A 41 13.15 -0.45 1.46
N ASN A 42 14.43 -0.13 1.70
CA ASN A 42 14.86 0.71 2.83
C ASN A 42 15.24 2.13 2.42
N ILE A 43 14.84 2.59 1.22
CA ILE A 43 15.17 3.93 0.74
C ILE A 43 14.12 4.92 1.28
N PRO A 44 14.51 5.96 2.05
CA PRO A 44 13.56 6.93 2.55
C PRO A 44 12.98 7.79 1.42
N SER A 45 11.69 8.10 1.53
CA SER A 45 10.94 8.89 0.55
C SER A 45 10.03 9.91 1.27
N PRO A 46 10.55 11.11 1.60
CA PRO A 46 9.78 12.17 2.26
C PRO A 46 8.57 12.62 1.44
N THR A 47 8.70 12.63 0.10
CA THR A 47 7.59 12.94 -0.81
C THR A 47 6.47 11.93 -0.65
N LEU A 48 6.78 10.63 -0.57
CA LEU A 48 5.76 9.60 -0.36
C LEU A 48 5.09 9.76 1.00
N ALA A 49 5.85 10.00 2.08
CA ALA A 49 5.29 10.25 3.41
C ALA A 49 4.27 11.40 3.40
N ARG A 50 4.60 12.51 2.72
CA ARG A 50 3.67 13.63 2.52
C ARG A 50 2.40 13.21 1.77
N LEU A 51 2.52 12.51 0.65
CA LEU A 51 1.36 12.08 -0.15
C LEU A 51 0.45 11.10 0.63
N LEU A 52 1.03 10.25 1.47
CA LEU A 52 0.26 9.35 2.35
C LEU A 52 -0.51 10.15 3.42
N ASN A 53 0.11 11.15 4.04
CA ASN A 53 -0.57 12.05 4.97
C ASN A 53 -1.70 12.84 4.31
N GLU A 54 -1.48 13.36 3.09
CA GLU A 54 -2.55 14.02 2.32
C GLU A 54 -3.74 13.09 2.06
N SER A 55 -3.48 11.81 1.74
CA SER A 55 -4.53 10.80 1.56
C SER A 55 -5.29 10.54 2.87
N ILE A 56 -4.61 10.49 4.01
CA ILE A 56 -5.22 10.36 5.35
C ILE A 56 -6.10 11.57 5.66
N GLU A 57 -5.58 12.79 5.53
CA GLU A 57 -6.35 14.00 5.84
C GLU A 57 -7.57 14.13 4.94
N LYS A 58 -7.43 13.77 3.66
CA LYS A 58 -8.58 13.69 2.75
C LYS A 58 -9.63 12.70 3.25
N ALA A 59 -9.24 11.50 3.68
CA ALA A 59 -10.17 10.52 4.23
C ALA A 59 -10.86 11.03 5.50
N ILE A 60 -10.13 11.67 6.42
CA ILE A 60 -10.67 12.22 7.66
C ILE A 60 -11.65 13.36 7.37
N SER A 61 -11.33 14.27 6.44
CA SER A 61 -12.22 15.39 6.07
C SER A 61 -13.58 14.95 5.53
N GLN A 62 -13.67 13.71 5.01
CA GLN A 62 -14.92 13.13 4.51
C GLN A 62 -15.76 12.46 5.61
N MET A 63 -15.26 12.38 6.84
CA MET A 63 -15.94 11.74 7.99
C MET A 63 -16.88 12.69 8.74
N ASN A 64 -17.54 13.59 8.00
CA ASN A 64 -18.61 14.41 8.56
C ASN A 64 -19.95 13.72 8.29
N PRO A 65 -20.84 13.57 9.28
CA PRO A 65 -22.17 12.97 9.09
C PRO A 65 -23.00 13.62 7.97
N ASN A 66 -22.78 14.90 7.67
CA ASN A 66 -23.44 15.60 6.57
C ASN A 66 -23.05 15.05 5.18
N TRP A 67 -21.80 14.58 5.03
CA TRP A 67 -21.26 14.06 3.77
C TRP A 67 -21.22 12.53 3.72
N SER A 68 -21.18 11.90 4.89
CA SER A 68 -21.13 10.45 5.08
C SER A 68 -22.22 10.03 6.08
N PRO A 69 -23.48 9.89 5.62
CA PRO A 69 -24.60 9.52 6.49
C PRO A 69 -24.34 8.22 7.25
N GLY A 70 -24.75 8.19 8.52
CA GLY A 70 -24.60 7.04 9.42
C GLY A 70 -23.38 7.14 10.34
N LEU A 71 -22.39 7.99 10.06
CA LEU A 71 -21.31 8.26 11.01
C LEU A 71 -21.79 9.13 12.18
N ILE A 72 -21.18 8.93 13.35
CA ILE A 72 -21.31 9.87 14.48
C ILE A 72 -20.42 11.10 14.27
N PRO A 73 -20.75 12.27 14.86
CA PRO A 73 -19.95 13.50 14.74
C PRO A 73 -18.48 13.33 15.16
N GLU A 74 -18.20 12.43 16.11
CA GLU A 74 -16.87 12.17 16.66
C GLU A 74 -16.02 11.26 15.78
N ALA A 75 -16.55 10.71 14.67
CA ALA A 75 -15.86 9.73 13.82
C ALA A 75 -14.46 10.21 13.34
N ALA A 76 -14.33 11.49 12.99
CA ALA A 76 -13.06 12.08 12.59
C ALA A 76 -12.04 12.14 13.74
N ALA A 77 -12.49 12.48 14.95
CA ALA A 77 -11.63 12.51 16.14
C ALA A 77 -11.20 11.08 16.54
N ASN A 78 -12.15 10.14 16.53
CA ASN A 78 -11.87 8.73 16.83
C ASN A 78 -10.90 8.11 15.83
N THR A 79 -10.97 8.51 14.56
CA THR A 79 -9.98 8.13 13.54
C THR A 79 -8.58 8.65 13.88
N ARG A 80 -8.44 9.90 14.33
CA ARG A 80 -7.13 10.44 14.72
C ARG A 80 -6.55 9.69 15.92
N THR A 81 -7.39 9.35 16.91
CA THR A 81 -6.98 8.51 18.04
C THR A 81 -6.49 7.15 17.56
N PHE A 82 -7.25 6.47 16.69
CA PHE A 82 -6.85 5.19 16.10
C PHE A 82 -5.51 5.29 15.37
N LEU A 83 -5.30 6.31 14.54
CA LEU A 83 -4.04 6.49 13.82
C LEU A 83 -2.85 6.67 14.78
N GLY A 84 -3.07 7.23 15.97
CA GLY A 84 -2.07 7.30 17.03
C GLY A 84 -1.69 5.93 17.63
N GLU A 85 -2.55 4.93 17.48
CA GLU A 85 -2.28 3.54 17.88
C GLU A 85 -1.54 2.74 16.79
N VAL A 86 -1.46 3.26 15.56
CA VAL A 86 -0.77 2.62 14.44
C VAL A 86 0.73 2.93 14.53
N SER A 87 1.56 1.89 14.41
CA SER A 87 3.02 2.03 14.32
C SER A 87 3.52 1.96 12.89
N GLU A 88 2.91 1.10 12.07
CA GLU A 88 3.40 0.78 10.75
C GLU A 88 2.26 0.34 9.82
N VAL A 89 2.36 0.74 8.56
CA VAL A 89 1.59 0.17 7.46
C VAL A 89 2.54 -0.29 6.36
N VAL A 90 2.50 -1.58 6.03
CA VAL A 90 3.29 -2.15 4.93
C VAL A 90 2.37 -2.48 3.76
N ALA A 91 2.62 -1.83 2.63
CA ALA A 91 2.03 -2.20 1.35
C ALA A 91 2.88 -3.29 0.70
N ARG A 92 2.32 -4.48 0.52
CA ARG A 92 3.01 -5.62 -0.09
C ARG A 92 2.07 -6.48 -0.94
N CYS A 93 2.64 -7.24 -1.85
CA CYS A 93 1.90 -8.28 -2.57
C CYS A 93 1.53 -9.44 -1.63
N SER A 94 0.33 -9.99 -1.78
CA SER A 94 -0.14 -11.15 -1.01
C SER A 94 0.63 -12.42 -1.35
N MET A 95 1.21 -12.49 -2.55
CA MET A 95 2.04 -13.60 -3.03
C MET A 95 3.41 -13.10 -3.47
N GLY A 96 4.44 -13.89 -3.19
CA GLY A 96 5.82 -13.61 -3.60
C GLY A 96 6.04 -13.75 -5.12
N PRO A 97 7.17 -13.24 -5.63
CA PRO A 97 7.53 -13.42 -7.03
C PRO A 97 7.70 -14.91 -7.33
N ARG A 98 7.03 -15.39 -8.38
CA ARG A 98 7.04 -16.80 -8.88
C ARG A 98 6.15 -17.81 -8.14
N GLU A 99 5.33 -17.38 -7.18
CA GLU A 99 4.30 -18.25 -6.60
C GLU A 99 3.22 -18.60 -7.64
N PRO A 100 2.65 -19.82 -7.64
CA PRO A 100 1.54 -20.18 -8.51
C PRO A 100 0.31 -19.29 -8.24
N GLY A 101 -0.47 -18.97 -9.29
CA GLY A 101 -1.69 -18.18 -9.14
C GLY A 101 -1.52 -16.65 -9.15
N GLN A 102 -0.39 -16.12 -9.65
CA GLN A 102 -0.09 -14.67 -9.77
C GLN A 102 -1.22 -13.81 -10.37
N LYS A 103 -2.10 -14.39 -11.21
CA LYS A 103 -3.29 -13.71 -11.76
C LYS A 103 -4.17 -13.10 -10.65
N TRP A 104 -4.15 -13.69 -9.46
CA TRP A 104 -4.93 -13.30 -8.28
C TRP A 104 -4.07 -12.66 -7.18
N ASN A 105 -2.82 -12.29 -7.48
CA ASN A 105 -1.96 -11.63 -6.52
C ASN A 105 -2.56 -10.26 -6.17
N LYS A 106 -2.77 -10.01 -4.88
CA LYS A 106 -3.43 -8.81 -4.36
C LYS A 106 -2.40 -7.86 -3.78
N LEU A 107 -2.58 -6.56 -3.98
CA LEU A 107 -1.87 -5.58 -3.18
C LEU A 107 -2.63 -5.43 -1.86
N GLU A 108 -1.92 -5.63 -0.76
CA GLU A 108 -2.49 -5.59 0.59
C GLU A 108 -1.74 -4.60 1.48
N TYR A 109 -2.48 -3.98 2.39
CA TYR A 109 -1.92 -3.22 3.51
C TYR A 109 -1.90 -4.10 4.76
N HIS A 110 -0.74 -4.21 5.37
CA HIS A 110 -0.50 -4.93 6.61
C HIS A 110 -0.27 -3.89 7.70
N LEU A 111 -1.22 -3.76 8.61
CA LEU A 111 -1.19 -2.79 9.69
C LEU A 111 -0.63 -3.41 10.98
N THR A 112 0.27 -2.70 11.64
CA THR A 112 0.82 -3.07 12.95
C THR A 112 0.60 -1.92 13.94
N ARG A 113 0.07 -2.24 15.12
CA ARG A 113 -0.11 -1.28 16.22
C ARG A 113 1.17 -1.08 17.02
N VAL A 114 1.21 0.00 17.80
CA VAL A 114 2.30 0.31 18.74
C VAL A 114 2.52 -0.79 19.79
N ASP A 115 1.49 -1.56 20.14
CA ASP A 115 1.56 -2.71 21.04
C ASP A 115 1.96 -4.02 20.35
N GLY A 116 2.29 -3.97 19.05
CA GLY A 116 2.73 -5.12 18.25
C GLY A 116 1.59 -5.96 17.67
N VAL A 117 0.32 -5.64 17.96
CA VAL A 117 -0.84 -6.35 17.38
C VAL A 117 -0.91 -6.07 15.87
N ARG A 118 -1.10 -7.13 15.09
CA ARG A 118 -1.28 -7.06 13.64
C ARG A 118 -2.74 -7.20 13.26
N TYR A 119 -3.25 -6.28 12.45
CA TYR A 119 -4.58 -6.39 11.85
C TYR A 119 -4.56 -7.44 10.72
N LYS A 120 -5.74 -7.99 10.38
CA LYS A 120 -5.87 -8.77 9.14
C LYS A 120 -5.46 -7.91 7.94
N PRO A 121 -4.80 -8.51 6.93
CA PRO A 121 -4.43 -7.79 5.72
C PRO A 121 -5.63 -7.13 5.04
N ILE A 122 -5.46 -5.88 4.64
CA ILE A 122 -6.48 -5.08 3.97
C ILE A 122 -6.23 -5.15 2.47
N TYR A 123 -7.15 -5.75 1.72
CA TYR A 123 -7.06 -5.73 0.26
C TYR A 123 -7.35 -4.32 -0.26
N THR A 124 -6.43 -3.79 -1.07
CA THR A 124 -6.52 -2.42 -1.62
C THR A 124 -7.53 -2.28 -2.77
N GLY A 125 -8.16 -3.38 -3.22
CA GLY A 125 -8.96 -3.39 -4.45
C GLY A 125 -8.12 -3.52 -5.73
N ILE A 126 -6.79 -3.44 -5.62
CA ILE A 126 -5.85 -3.45 -6.75
C ILE A 126 -5.06 -4.75 -6.75
N ARG A 127 -4.91 -5.36 -7.94
CA ARG A 127 -4.03 -6.51 -8.13
C ARG A 127 -2.57 -6.08 -8.01
N CYS A 128 -1.76 -6.91 -7.36
CA CYS A 128 -0.32 -6.69 -7.34
C CYS A 128 0.27 -6.97 -8.72
N GLY A 129 1.06 -6.04 -9.24
CA GLY A 129 1.70 -6.16 -10.54
C GLY A 129 2.79 -5.12 -10.73
N ARG A 130 3.30 -5.01 -11.95
CA ARG A 130 4.43 -4.14 -12.33
C ARG A 130 4.29 -2.67 -11.92
N SER A 131 3.07 -2.15 -11.88
CA SER A 131 2.80 -0.76 -11.50
C SER A 131 2.59 -0.56 -9.99
N SER A 132 2.45 -1.64 -9.21
CA SER A 132 2.21 -1.56 -7.76
C SER A 132 3.40 -0.94 -7.06
N LEU A 133 3.12 -0.02 -6.14
CA LEU A 133 4.13 0.58 -5.28
C LEU A 133 4.15 -0.18 -3.96
N ILE A 134 5.30 -0.76 -3.63
CA ILE A 134 5.55 -1.51 -2.40
C ILE A 134 6.32 -0.58 -1.46
N TYR A 135 5.80 -0.38 -0.25
CA TYR A 135 6.35 0.60 0.68
C TYR A 135 6.01 0.26 2.12
N ARG A 136 6.80 0.84 3.03
CA ARG A 136 6.56 0.84 4.47
C ARG A 136 6.34 2.28 4.91
N ALA A 137 5.22 2.55 5.57
CA ALA A 137 4.91 3.82 6.19
C ALA A 137 5.01 3.66 7.71
N VAL A 138 5.90 4.41 8.34
CA VAL A 138 6.08 4.44 9.80
C VAL A 138 5.27 5.60 10.35
N PHE A 139 4.44 5.30 11.34
CA PHE A 139 3.56 6.25 11.98
C PHE A 139 4.15 6.75 13.29
N LYS A 140 3.92 8.03 13.58
CA LYS A 140 4.21 8.67 14.85
C LYS A 140 3.15 9.73 15.10
N ASP A 141 2.59 9.73 16.31
CA ASP A 141 1.60 10.73 16.75
C ASP A 141 0.41 10.87 15.77
N GLY A 142 -0.02 9.76 15.17
CA GLY A 142 -1.16 9.72 14.23
C GLY A 142 -0.85 10.15 12.80
N GLN A 143 0.42 10.40 12.47
CA GLN A 143 0.85 10.81 11.12
C GLN A 143 1.94 9.89 10.59
N VAL A 144 2.06 9.80 9.26
CA VAL A 144 3.20 9.13 8.62
C VAL A 144 4.43 10.02 8.81
N ALA A 145 5.32 9.59 9.70
CA ALA A 145 6.59 10.27 9.96
C ALA A 145 7.62 9.97 8.86
N GLU A 146 7.68 8.70 8.44
CA GLU A 146 8.65 8.23 7.46
C GLU A 146 7.99 7.25 6.50
N ALA A 147 8.44 7.26 5.25
CA ALA A 147 8.06 6.26 4.26
C ALA A 147 9.31 5.70 3.58
N TYR A 148 9.33 4.38 3.37
CA TYR A 148 10.43 3.64 2.79
C TYR A 148 9.97 2.85 1.58
N THR A 149 10.76 2.89 0.50
CA THR A 149 10.47 2.22 -0.77
C THR A 149 11.74 1.61 -1.35
N ASP A 150 11.61 1.00 -2.53
CA ASP A 150 12.72 0.58 -3.40
C ASP A 150 13.19 1.67 -4.40
N GLY A 151 12.63 2.88 -4.29
CA GLY A 151 12.88 4.00 -5.20
C GLY A 151 12.11 3.95 -6.52
N SER A 152 11.26 2.95 -6.74
CA SER A 152 10.47 2.81 -7.98
C SER A 152 9.51 3.97 -8.22
N GLU A 153 9.05 4.66 -7.17
CA GLU A 153 8.18 5.83 -7.28
C GLU A 153 8.86 6.99 -8.00
N ARG A 154 10.19 7.09 -7.92
CA ARG A 154 10.98 8.20 -8.50
C ARG A 154 11.05 8.15 -10.02
N GLN A 155 10.60 7.06 -10.62
CA GLN A 155 10.51 6.90 -12.07
C GLN A 155 9.22 7.48 -12.65
N ARG A 156 8.35 8.04 -11.80
CA ARG A 156 7.02 8.56 -12.16
C ARG A 156 6.88 10.02 -11.71
N PRO A 157 6.09 10.84 -12.42
CA PRO A 157 5.65 12.13 -11.92
C PRO A 157 4.98 12.00 -10.54
N VAL A 158 5.15 13.02 -9.70
CA VAL A 158 4.57 13.06 -8.35
C VAL A 158 3.05 12.89 -8.37
N GLU A 159 2.37 13.45 -9.37
CA GLU A 159 0.91 13.31 -9.51
C GLU A 159 0.45 11.89 -9.81
N ASP A 160 1.23 11.11 -10.56
CA ASP A 160 0.94 9.70 -10.78
C ASP A 160 1.06 8.90 -9.48
N VAL A 161 2.11 9.19 -8.69
CA VAL A 161 2.29 8.58 -7.37
C VAL A 161 1.15 8.98 -6.43
N ARG A 162 0.73 10.25 -6.44
CA ARG A 162 -0.44 10.73 -5.68
C ARG A 162 -1.69 9.95 -6.06
N GLY A 163 -1.91 9.72 -7.35
CA GLY A 163 -3.03 8.91 -7.85
C GLY A 163 -2.99 7.46 -7.34
N ILE A 164 -1.81 6.84 -7.30
CA ILE A 164 -1.62 5.46 -6.81
C ILE A 164 -1.95 5.34 -5.33
N VAL A 165 -1.48 6.29 -4.51
CA VAL A 165 -1.67 6.23 -3.05
C VAL A 165 -2.94 6.94 -2.58
N ARG A 166 -3.77 7.43 -3.50
CA ARG A 166 -4.97 8.23 -3.18
C ARG A 166 -5.92 7.55 -2.20
N GLU A 167 -6.10 6.24 -2.32
CA GLU A 167 -7.03 5.45 -1.49
C GLU A 167 -6.39 4.89 -0.21
N PHE A 168 -5.12 5.22 0.06
CA PHE A 168 -4.39 4.76 1.24
C PHE A 168 -5.12 5.14 2.54
N GLY A 169 -5.36 6.43 2.75
CA GLY A 169 -6.01 6.96 3.95
C GLY A 169 -7.39 6.37 4.16
N LYS A 170 -8.16 6.20 3.09
CA LYS A 170 -9.48 5.53 3.16
C LYS A 170 -9.34 4.08 3.64
N SER A 171 -8.44 3.31 3.02
CA SER A 171 -8.25 1.89 3.36
C SER A 171 -7.78 1.69 4.80
N VAL A 172 -6.82 2.51 5.26
CA VAL A 172 -6.30 2.46 6.62
C VAL A 172 -7.37 2.85 7.63
N THR A 173 -8.06 3.97 7.42
CA THR A 173 -9.05 4.45 8.40
C THR A 173 -10.33 3.60 8.42
N TRP A 174 -10.71 2.99 7.31
CA TRP A 174 -11.84 2.06 7.27
C TRP A 174 -11.55 0.75 7.99
N SER A 175 -10.28 0.35 8.11
CA SER A 175 -9.96 -0.85 8.86
C SER A 175 -10.41 -0.76 10.32
N ASP A 176 -10.23 0.38 11.01
CA ASP A 176 -10.74 0.50 12.37
C ASP A 176 -12.27 0.57 12.43
N ARG A 177 -12.93 1.09 11.39
CA ARG A 177 -14.40 1.09 11.29
C ARG A 177 -14.96 -0.33 11.24
N ASP A 178 -14.26 -1.25 10.60
CA ASP A 178 -14.66 -2.65 10.50
C ASP A 178 -14.35 -3.42 11.79
N TYR A 179 -13.23 -3.10 12.45
CA TYR A 179 -12.80 -3.76 13.69
C TYR A 179 -13.51 -3.24 14.94
N HIS A 180 -13.80 -1.94 14.98
CA HIS A 180 -14.39 -1.23 16.11
C HIS A 180 -15.54 -0.33 15.66
N PRO A 181 -16.61 -0.89 15.04
CA PRO A 181 -17.72 -0.10 14.50
C PRO A 181 -18.38 0.82 15.52
N GLN A 182 -18.41 0.44 16.80
CA GLN A 182 -18.93 1.24 17.91
C GLN A 182 -18.23 2.60 18.10
N ARG A 183 -17.01 2.77 17.58
CA ARG A 183 -16.29 4.06 17.59
C ARG A 183 -16.79 5.02 16.51
N TYR A 184 -17.58 4.54 15.55
CA TYR A 184 -17.87 5.29 14.32
C TYR A 184 -19.33 5.41 13.98
N TYR A 185 -20.16 4.46 14.43
CA TYR A 185 -21.58 4.41 14.11
C TYR A 185 -22.41 4.44 15.41
N PRO A 186 -23.64 4.97 15.36
CA PRO A 186 -24.56 4.81 16.47
C PRO A 186 -24.82 3.32 16.73
N PRO A 187 -25.18 2.94 17.97
CA PRO A 187 -25.54 1.56 18.26
C PRO A 187 -26.69 1.11 17.34
N PRO A 188 -26.67 -0.15 16.86
CA PRO A 188 -27.74 -0.64 16.03
C PRO A 188 -29.07 -0.55 16.80
N PRO A 189 -30.19 -0.23 16.15
CA PRO A 189 -31.49 -0.25 16.80
C PRO A 189 -31.75 -1.66 17.35
N THR A 190 -32.34 -1.72 18.54
CA THR A 190 -32.78 -2.99 19.13
C THR A 190 -33.77 -3.66 18.19
N SER A 191 -33.58 -4.94 17.90
CA SER A 191 -34.53 -5.70 17.09
C SER A 191 -35.94 -5.61 17.70
N PRO A 192 -36.98 -5.35 16.89
CA PRO A 192 -38.34 -5.24 17.41
C PRO A 192 -38.73 -6.54 18.11
N SER A 193 -39.41 -6.42 19.25
CA SER A 193 -39.93 -7.61 19.94
C SER A 193 -41.02 -8.28 19.09
N ARG A 194 -41.35 -9.54 19.41
CA ARG A 194 -42.46 -10.23 18.74
C ARG A 194 -43.77 -9.44 18.84
N ALA A 195 -44.03 -8.78 19.96
CA ALA A 195 -45.19 -7.92 20.16
C ALA A 195 -45.15 -6.65 19.28
N ASP A 196 -43.96 -6.08 19.07
CA ASP A 196 -43.79 -4.92 18.17
C ASP A 196 -43.97 -5.32 16.70
N ILE A 197 -43.56 -6.55 16.34
CA ILE A 197 -43.81 -7.11 15.01
C ILE A 197 -45.31 -7.36 14.83
N GLU A 198 -45.98 -8.00 15.80
CA GLU A 198 -47.42 -8.29 15.74
C GLU A 198 -48.24 -7.00 15.55
N LYS A 199 -47.91 -5.92 16.26
CA LYS A 199 -48.54 -4.59 16.09
C LYS A 199 -48.35 -3.93 14.72
N GLN A 200 -47.34 -4.32 13.93
CA GLN A 200 -47.11 -3.75 12.59
C GLN A 200 -47.99 -4.42 11.51
N TRP A 201 -48.56 -5.58 11.80
CA TRP A 201 -49.41 -6.33 10.88
C TRP A 201 -50.92 -6.21 11.20
N GLU A 202 -51.26 -5.43 12.23
CA GLU A 202 -52.63 -5.01 12.60
C GLU A 202 -52.95 -3.61 12.02
#